data_AF-A0A7S4LBN0-F1
#
_entry.id   AF-A0A7S4LBN0-F1
#
_cell.length_a   1.000
_cell.length_b   1.000
_cell.length_c   1.000
_cell.angle_alpha   90.00
_cell.angle_beta   90.00
_cell.angle_gamma   90.00
#
_symmetry.space_group_name_H-M   'P 1'
#
loop_
_entity.id
_entity.type
_entity.pdbx_description
1 polymer ?
#
loop_
_entity_poly.entity_id
_entity_poly.type
_entity_poly.pdbx_seq_one_letter_code
_entity_poly.pdbx_strand_id
1 'polypeptide(L)'
;IFFRRVCFIGKHATQQMVLKIMRLLKTSARGHSRRKSASDEPPEGAEPFCVARVQGAPHARICQIQVDSFMDGEALLGSLDGVFATQVGSTIGVPHTVRVIYDSKKTNPTDLSVQSGFKVVDVDGTRPFRLGPPDQQKYYLQQTPLVKWVTELPKGGKVGDSALFATRLNAYCNGYGSEGDIQRDCVYLSEEYCTFLLDVWKEKHREQ
;
A
#
# COMPACT_ATOMS: atom_id res chain seq x y z
N ILE A 1 18.10 10.90 27.70
CA ILE A 1 18.93 10.49 28.86
C ILE A 1 19.88 9.32 28.53
N PHE A 2 19.50 8.36 27.66
CA PHE A 2 20.38 7.26 27.22
C PHE A 2 21.62 7.73 26.41
N PHE A 3 21.49 8.78 25.60
CA PHE A 3 22.59 9.33 24.77
C PHE A 3 23.67 10.10 25.55
N ARG A 4 23.45 10.46 26.82
CA ARG A 4 24.46 11.13 27.66
C ARG A 4 25.40 10.16 28.40
N ARG A 5 25.07 8.86 28.48
CA ARG A 5 25.91 7.86 29.18
C ARG A 5 26.99 7.22 28.28
N VAL A 6 26.80 7.20 26.96
CA VAL A 6 27.79 6.64 26.01
C VAL A 6 29.02 7.55 25.88
N CYS A 7 28.85 8.88 26.00
CA CYS A 7 29.98 9.82 25.95
C CYS A 7 30.87 9.82 27.21
N PHE A 8 30.48 9.17 28.30
CA PHE A 8 31.28 9.13 29.54
C PHE A 8 32.36 8.03 29.54
N ILE A 9 32.26 7.03 28.64
CA ILE A 9 33.28 5.98 28.46
C ILE A 9 34.46 6.48 27.60
N GLY A 10 34.32 7.64 26.95
CA GLY A 10 35.32 8.22 26.06
C GLY A 10 36.59 8.79 26.71
N LYS A 11 36.70 8.82 28.05
CA LYS A 11 37.87 9.41 28.74
C LYS A 11 38.90 8.40 29.29
N HIS A 12 38.61 7.10 29.29
CA HIS A 12 39.55 6.07 29.81
C HIS A 12 39.83 4.92 28.84
N ALA A 13 39.28 4.94 27.63
CA ALA A 13 39.64 3.98 26.60
C ALA A 13 41.05 4.29 26.08
N THR A 14 42.05 3.54 26.54
CA THR A 14 43.42 3.64 26.00
C THR A 14 43.41 3.28 24.50
N GLN A 15 44.26 3.95 23.70
CA GLN A 15 44.34 3.72 22.25
C GLN A 15 44.49 2.23 21.88
N GLN A 16 45.10 1.41 22.75
CA GLN A 16 45.24 -0.03 22.56
C GLN A 16 43.91 -0.81 22.62
N MET A 17 42.93 -0.35 23.42
CA MET A 17 41.62 -1.00 23.54
C MET A 17 40.77 -0.74 22.29
N VAL A 18 40.82 0.47 21.74
CA VAL A 18 40.14 0.84 20.49
C VAL A 18 40.70 0.06 19.29
N LEU A 19 42.03 -0.09 19.22
CA LEU A 19 42.69 -0.88 18.17
C LEU A 19 42.35 -2.37 18.24
N LYS A 20 42.16 -2.95 19.43
CA LYS A 20 41.71 -4.34 19.58
C LYS A 20 40.28 -4.56 19.06
N ILE A 21 39.35 -3.64 19.35
CA ILE A 21 37.97 -3.72 18.85
C ILE A 21 37.93 -3.57 17.32
N MET A 22 38.68 -2.62 16.75
CA MET A 22 38.79 -2.47 15.29
C MET A 22 39.38 -3.71 14.60
N ARG A 23 40.35 -4.42 15.22
CA ARG A 23 40.88 -5.68 14.67
C ARG A 23 39.87 -6.81 14.71
N LEU A 24 39.03 -6.90 15.74
CA LEU A 24 37.95 -7.89 15.84
C LEU A 24 36.85 -7.67 14.80
N LEU A 25 36.58 -6.41 14.43
CA LEU A 25 35.61 -6.09 13.38
C LEU A 25 36.15 -6.38 11.96
N LYS A 26 37.47 -6.33 11.73
CA LYS A 26 38.07 -6.64 10.42
C LYS A 26 38.21 -8.13 10.12
N THR A 27 38.21 -9.01 11.12
CA THR A 27 38.31 -10.47 10.90
C THR A 27 36.97 -11.14 10.59
N SER A 28 35.83 -10.51 10.89
CA SER A 28 34.51 -11.02 10.47
C SER A 28 34.11 -10.63 9.04
N ALA A 29 34.87 -9.74 8.39
CA ALA A 29 34.61 -9.27 7.03
C ALA A 29 35.43 -9.98 5.93
N ARG A 30 36.30 -10.93 6.29
CA ARG A 30 37.10 -11.73 5.34
C ARG A 30 36.72 -13.19 5.43
N GLY A 31 35.71 -13.57 4.66
CA GLY A 31 35.54 -14.97 4.30
C GLY A 31 34.14 -15.39 3.95
N HIS A 32 33.41 -14.65 3.11
CA HIS A 32 32.31 -15.18 2.30
C HIS A 32 32.35 -14.50 0.91
N SER A 33 33.45 -14.72 0.18
CA SER A 33 33.44 -14.65 -1.28
C SER A 33 33.21 -16.07 -1.81
N ARG A 34 31.94 -16.41 -2.04
CA ARG A 34 31.54 -17.45 -2.99
C ARG A 34 30.33 -16.91 -3.75
N ARG A 35 30.63 -16.44 -4.96
CA ARG A 35 29.73 -16.11 -6.09
C ARG A 35 28.23 -16.13 -5.77
N LYS A 36 27.64 -14.94 -5.63
CA LYS A 36 26.28 -14.67 -6.12
C LYS A 36 26.38 -13.57 -7.15
N SER A 37 25.89 -13.86 -8.34
CA SER A 37 25.70 -12.93 -9.43
C SER A 37 24.84 -11.76 -8.95
N ALA A 38 25.32 -10.54 -9.20
CA ALA A 38 24.49 -9.34 -9.26
C ALA A 38 23.38 -9.55 -10.31
N SER A 39 22.15 -9.06 -10.18
CA SER A 39 21.68 -7.86 -9.48
C SER A 39 20.20 -8.03 -9.07
N ASP A 40 19.92 -8.16 -7.78
CA ASP A 40 18.58 -8.05 -7.18
C ASP A 40 18.59 -6.91 -6.14
N GLU A 41 19.18 -5.77 -6.49
CA GLU A 41 18.85 -4.56 -5.76
C GLU A 41 17.49 -4.08 -6.26
N PRO A 42 16.45 -4.03 -5.41
CA PRO A 42 15.19 -3.42 -5.82
C PRO A 42 15.50 -1.98 -6.24
N PRO A 43 14.97 -1.51 -7.39
CA PRO A 43 15.29 -0.18 -7.88
C PRO A 43 15.00 0.87 -6.81
N GLU A 44 16.00 1.71 -6.50
CA GLU A 44 15.80 2.94 -5.74
C GLU A 44 14.67 3.74 -6.41
N GLY A 45 13.62 4.05 -5.65
CA GLY A 45 12.36 4.62 -6.16
C GLY A 45 11.16 3.69 -5.99
N ALA A 46 11.37 2.41 -5.71
CA ALA A 46 10.34 1.55 -5.13
C ALA A 46 10.26 1.78 -3.62
N GLU A 47 9.95 3.00 -3.17
CA GLU A 47 9.31 3.09 -1.86
C GLU A 47 7.93 2.46 -2.06
N PRO A 48 7.77 1.22 -1.56
CA PRO A 48 6.55 0.51 -1.78
C PRO A 48 5.50 1.27 -0.98
N PHE A 49 4.27 1.36 -1.47
CA PHE A 49 3.19 1.13 -0.51
C PHE A 49 3.44 -0.27 0.01
N CYS A 50 4.31 -0.34 1.02
CA CYS A 50 4.72 -1.53 1.70
C CYS A 50 3.39 -2.14 2.11
N VAL A 51 3.31 -3.47 2.05
CA VAL A 51 2.35 -4.21 2.85
C VAL A 51 2.75 -4.01 4.33
N ALA A 52 2.82 -2.75 4.77
CA ALA A 52 2.78 -2.35 6.16
C ALA A 52 1.42 -2.89 6.57
N ARG A 53 1.47 -4.05 7.24
CA ARG A 53 0.35 -4.75 7.86
C ARG A 53 -0.74 -3.72 8.11
N VAL A 54 -1.80 -3.73 7.30
CA VAL A 54 -2.97 -2.90 7.55
C VAL A 54 -3.34 -3.21 9.00
N GLN A 55 -3.08 -2.27 9.91
CA GLN A 55 -3.13 -2.55 11.34
C GLN A 55 -4.58 -2.89 11.66
N GLY A 56 -4.84 -4.15 12.06
CA GLY A 56 -6.20 -4.66 12.24
C GLY A 56 -6.68 -5.65 11.17
N ALA A 57 -5.88 -5.90 10.12
CA ALA A 57 -6.20 -6.89 9.09
C ALA A 57 -5.19 -8.06 9.04
N PRO A 58 -5.13 -8.92 10.07
CA PRO A 58 -4.26 -10.11 10.05
C PRO A 58 -4.62 -11.12 8.95
N HIS A 59 -5.79 -10.95 8.33
CA HIS A 59 -6.31 -11.76 7.24
C HIS A 59 -6.14 -11.10 5.87
N ALA A 60 -5.34 -10.02 5.78
CA ALA A 60 -5.00 -9.41 4.50
C ALA A 60 -4.31 -10.43 3.59
N ARG A 61 -4.82 -10.52 2.36
CA ARG A 61 -4.30 -11.33 1.26
C ARG A 61 -4.19 -10.47 0.01
N ILE A 62 -3.48 -10.97 -0.99
CA ILE A 62 -3.26 -10.30 -2.25
C ILE A 62 -3.82 -11.17 -3.37
N CYS A 63 -4.48 -10.57 -4.34
CA CYS A 63 -4.74 -11.20 -5.63
C CYS A 63 -4.47 -10.20 -6.75
N GLN A 64 -4.40 -10.69 -7.98
CA GLN A 64 -4.20 -9.89 -9.18
C GLN A 64 -5.34 -10.20 -10.14
N ILE A 65 -6.02 -9.16 -10.63
CA ILE A 65 -7.23 -9.26 -11.45
C ILE A 65 -6.99 -8.52 -12.76
N GLN A 66 -7.23 -9.20 -13.89
CA GLN A 66 -7.14 -8.61 -15.22
C GLN A 66 -8.36 -7.73 -15.45
N VAL A 67 -8.14 -6.50 -15.89
CA VAL A 67 -9.19 -5.51 -16.16
C VAL A 67 -9.08 -5.02 -17.59
N ASP A 68 -10.20 -4.58 -18.17
CA ASP A 68 -10.22 -4.03 -19.53
C ASP A 68 -9.75 -2.56 -19.57
N SER A 69 -10.02 -1.83 -18.49
CA SER A 69 -9.63 -0.43 -18.28
C SER A 69 -9.02 -0.29 -16.89
N PHE A 70 -7.82 0.29 -16.80
CA PHE A 70 -7.19 0.55 -15.49
C PHE A 70 -8.03 1.48 -14.62
N MET A 71 -8.62 2.50 -15.25
CA MET A 71 -9.35 3.56 -14.56
C MET A 71 -10.61 2.97 -13.93
N ASP A 72 -11.50 2.44 -14.76
CA ASP A 72 -12.78 1.88 -14.32
C ASP A 72 -12.57 0.64 -13.46
N GLY A 73 -11.63 -0.23 -13.84
CA GLY A 73 -11.37 -1.49 -13.14
C GLY A 73 -10.83 -1.28 -11.73
N GLU A 74 -9.91 -0.32 -11.54
CA GLU A 74 -9.41 0.01 -10.21
C GLU A 74 -10.47 0.65 -9.32
N ALA A 75 -11.30 1.54 -9.87
CA ALA A 75 -12.40 2.18 -9.15
C ALA A 75 -13.48 1.18 -8.73
N LEU A 76 -13.86 0.26 -9.63
CA LEU A 76 -14.84 -0.79 -9.34
C LEU A 76 -14.32 -1.75 -8.28
N LEU A 77 -13.11 -2.30 -8.46
CA LEU A 77 -12.51 -3.20 -7.46
C LEU A 77 -12.32 -2.50 -6.11
N GLY A 78 -11.99 -1.21 -6.16
CA GLY A 78 -11.83 -0.36 -4.98
C GLY A 78 -13.14 -0.05 -4.25
N SER A 79 -14.32 -0.34 -4.79
CA SER A 79 -15.61 -0.15 -4.11
C SER A 79 -16.09 -1.39 -3.34
N LEU A 80 -15.53 -2.57 -3.63
CA LEU A 80 -16.02 -3.84 -3.10
C LEU A 80 -15.73 -4.02 -1.61
N ASP A 81 -16.65 -4.68 -0.88
CA ASP A 81 -16.44 -5.02 0.52
C ASP A 81 -15.26 -5.98 0.69
N GLY A 82 -14.52 -5.79 1.78
CA GLY A 82 -13.31 -6.53 2.08
C GLY A 82 -12.07 -6.08 1.29
N VAL A 83 -12.18 -5.15 0.32
CA VAL A 83 -11.00 -4.60 -0.36
C VAL A 83 -10.38 -3.47 0.47
N PHE A 84 -9.10 -3.62 0.81
CA PHE A 84 -8.32 -2.62 1.55
C PHE A 84 -7.53 -1.68 0.64
N ALA A 85 -6.99 -2.18 -0.46
CA ALA A 85 -6.23 -1.35 -1.38
C ALA A 85 -6.21 -1.93 -2.78
N THR A 86 -6.10 -1.05 -3.77
CA THR A 86 -5.89 -1.42 -5.17
C THR A 86 -4.64 -0.74 -5.73
N GLN A 87 -3.99 -1.36 -6.71
CA GLN A 87 -2.84 -0.79 -7.44
C GLN A 87 -2.93 -1.22 -8.91
N VAL A 88 -2.87 -0.27 -9.84
CA VAL A 88 -2.80 -0.59 -11.27
C VAL A 88 -1.37 -0.97 -11.67
N GLY A 89 -1.24 -1.87 -12.63
CA GLY A 89 0.04 -2.32 -13.14
C GLY A 89 -0.09 -3.45 -14.16
N SER A 90 0.95 -4.27 -14.26
CA SER A 90 0.94 -5.41 -15.17
C SER A 90 1.55 -6.64 -14.52
N THR A 91 0.92 -7.79 -14.77
CA THR A 91 1.45 -9.10 -14.42
C THR A 91 2.18 -9.67 -15.61
N ILE A 92 3.25 -10.43 -15.40
CA ILE A 92 3.97 -11.05 -16.52
C ILE A 92 2.99 -11.88 -17.39
N GLY A 93 2.93 -11.55 -18.68
CA GLY A 93 2.08 -12.23 -19.66
C GLY A 93 0.60 -11.81 -19.64
N VAL A 94 0.21 -10.87 -18.78
CA VAL A 94 -1.17 -10.36 -18.72
C VAL A 94 -1.16 -8.83 -18.72
N PRO A 95 -1.53 -8.19 -19.84
CA PRO A 95 -1.67 -6.74 -19.87
C PRO A 95 -2.85 -6.33 -18.98
N HIS A 96 -2.78 -5.11 -18.45
CA HIS A 96 -3.82 -4.50 -17.63
C HIS A 96 -4.25 -5.33 -16.39
N THR A 97 -3.46 -5.25 -15.33
CA THR A 97 -3.81 -5.92 -14.06
C THR A 97 -3.95 -4.92 -12.92
N VAL A 98 -4.94 -5.16 -12.06
CA VAL A 98 -5.06 -4.51 -10.75
C VAL A 98 -4.63 -5.51 -9.68
N ARG A 99 -3.63 -5.14 -8.88
CA ARG A 99 -3.30 -5.85 -7.65
C ARG A 99 -4.27 -5.38 -6.56
N VAL A 100 -4.95 -6.33 -5.92
CA VAL A 100 -5.95 -6.08 -4.87
C VAL A 100 -5.44 -6.65 -3.56
N ILE A 101 -5.45 -5.84 -2.52
CA ILE A 101 -5.23 -6.25 -1.14
C ILE A 101 -6.60 -6.35 -0.47
N TYR A 102 -6.96 -7.53 0.05
CA TYR A 102 -8.31 -7.81 0.56
C TYR A 102 -8.30 -8.60 1.87
N ASP A 103 -9.39 -8.53 2.64
CA ASP A 103 -9.66 -9.33 3.83
C ASP A 103 -10.22 -10.71 3.45
N SER A 104 -9.40 -11.75 3.62
CA SER A 104 -9.80 -13.14 3.34
C SER A 104 -10.94 -13.68 4.22
N LYS A 105 -11.34 -12.96 5.29
CA LYS A 105 -12.55 -13.30 6.05
C LYS A 105 -13.84 -12.73 5.46
N LYS A 106 -13.74 -11.67 4.66
CA LYS A 106 -14.89 -10.96 4.08
C LYS A 106 -15.12 -11.32 2.62
N THR A 107 -14.05 -11.50 1.87
CA THR A 107 -14.11 -11.76 0.43
C THR A 107 -12.99 -12.71 0.01
N ASN A 108 -13.11 -13.29 -1.18
CA ASN A 108 -12.09 -14.11 -1.80
C ASN A 108 -11.96 -13.75 -3.29
N PRO A 109 -10.91 -14.22 -4.00
CA PRO A 109 -10.70 -13.86 -5.39
C PRO A 109 -11.85 -14.26 -6.31
N THR A 110 -12.53 -15.38 -6.05
CA THR A 110 -13.69 -15.81 -6.82
C THR A 110 -14.87 -14.85 -6.66
N ASP A 111 -15.16 -14.42 -5.43
CA ASP A 111 -16.23 -13.45 -5.17
C ASP A 111 -15.92 -12.09 -5.81
N LEU A 112 -14.67 -11.63 -5.72
CA LEU A 112 -14.22 -10.40 -6.38
C LEU A 112 -14.37 -10.51 -7.91
N SER A 113 -14.06 -11.67 -8.49
CA SER A 113 -14.24 -11.95 -9.92
C SER A 113 -15.71 -11.86 -10.33
N VAL A 114 -16.60 -12.50 -9.56
CA VAL A 114 -18.04 -12.52 -9.83
C VAL A 114 -18.64 -11.12 -9.70
N GLN A 115 -18.31 -10.39 -8.63
CA GLN A 115 -18.86 -9.05 -8.38
C GLN A 115 -18.38 -8.00 -9.38
N SER A 116 -17.13 -8.12 -9.86
CA SER A 116 -16.56 -7.17 -10.81
C SER A 116 -16.74 -7.56 -12.28
N GLY A 117 -17.05 -8.83 -12.56
CA GLY A 117 -17.03 -9.40 -13.92
C GLY A 117 -15.62 -9.61 -14.48
N PHE A 118 -14.56 -9.31 -13.73
CA PHE A 118 -13.17 -9.41 -14.16
C PHE A 118 -12.54 -10.75 -13.86
N LYS A 119 -11.49 -11.11 -14.60
CA LYS A 119 -10.82 -12.41 -14.47
C LYS A 119 -9.68 -12.36 -13.44
N VAL A 120 -9.68 -13.27 -12.48
CA VAL A 120 -8.53 -13.47 -11.57
C VAL A 120 -7.36 -14.08 -12.33
N VAL A 121 -6.18 -13.48 -12.18
CA VAL A 121 -4.93 -13.88 -12.84
C VAL A 121 -4.00 -14.62 -11.89
N ASP A 122 -3.97 -14.17 -10.63
CA ASP A 122 -3.08 -14.69 -9.61
C ASP A 122 -3.72 -14.55 -8.23
N VAL A 123 -3.49 -15.56 -7.40
CA VAL A 123 -3.90 -15.58 -6.00
C VAL A 123 -2.63 -15.62 -5.16
N ASP A 124 -2.62 -14.90 -4.04
CA ASP A 124 -1.49 -14.73 -3.13
C ASP A 124 -0.27 -13.96 -3.68
N GLY A 125 -0.37 -13.40 -4.89
CA GLY A 125 0.67 -12.54 -5.44
C GLY A 125 1.96 -13.30 -5.82
N THR A 126 1.83 -14.59 -6.15
CA THR A 126 2.96 -15.44 -6.54
C THR A 126 3.58 -15.03 -7.88
N ARG A 127 2.80 -14.36 -8.75
CA ARG A 127 3.30 -13.86 -10.03
C ARG A 127 3.92 -12.48 -9.88
N PRO A 128 5.08 -12.22 -10.54
CA PRO A 128 5.68 -10.90 -10.53
C PRO A 128 4.72 -9.85 -11.12
N PHE A 129 4.59 -8.74 -10.40
CA PHE A 129 3.73 -7.62 -10.78
C PHE A 129 4.55 -6.35 -10.82
N ARG A 130 4.46 -5.65 -11.94
CA ARG A 130 5.10 -4.38 -12.20
C ARG A 130 4.10 -3.27 -11.96
N LEU A 131 4.40 -2.39 -11.00
CA LEU A 131 3.56 -1.25 -10.70
C LEU A 131 3.43 -0.33 -11.93
N GLY A 132 2.21 0.13 -12.20
CA GLY A 132 1.93 1.12 -13.24
C GLY A 132 2.43 2.51 -12.85
N PRO A 133 2.52 3.43 -13.82
CA PRO A 133 2.99 4.79 -13.56
C PRO A 133 2.04 5.54 -12.59
N PRO A 134 2.55 6.55 -11.86
CA PRO A 134 1.78 7.21 -10.80
C PRO A 134 0.50 7.90 -11.27
N ASP A 135 0.48 8.45 -12.47
CA ASP A 135 -0.66 9.13 -13.10
C ASP A 135 -1.84 8.20 -13.41
N GLN A 136 -1.60 6.88 -13.43
CA GLN A 136 -2.65 5.87 -13.61
C GLN A 136 -3.23 5.37 -12.27
N GLN A 137 -2.57 5.63 -11.14
CA GLN A 137 -3.03 5.18 -9.83
C GLN A 137 -4.16 6.06 -9.32
N LYS A 138 -5.30 5.50 -8.91
CA LYS A 138 -6.44 6.27 -8.39
C LYS A 138 -6.86 7.40 -9.34
N TYR A 139 -6.99 7.06 -10.62
CA TYR A 139 -7.15 8.02 -11.70
C TYR A 139 -8.23 9.08 -11.43
N TYR A 140 -9.45 8.68 -11.04
CA TYR A 140 -10.55 9.62 -10.81
C TYR A 140 -10.30 10.56 -9.64
N LEU A 141 -9.69 10.06 -8.56
CA LEU A 141 -9.29 10.92 -7.44
C LEU A 141 -8.31 11.99 -7.93
N GLN A 142 -7.32 11.63 -8.75
CA GLN A 142 -6.35 12.59 -9.29
C GLN A 142 -6.98 13.67 -10.18
N GLN A 143 -8.12 13.38 -10.82
CA GLN A 143 -8.85 14.38 -11.63
C GLN A 143 -9.66 15.37 -10.79
N THR A 144 -9.75 15.17 -9.47
CA THR A 144 -10.51 16.06 -8.58
C THR A 144 -9.60 16.97 -7.78
N PRO A 145 -10.06 18.18 -7.40
CA PRO A 145 -9.35 19.02 -6.44
C PRO A 145 -9.09 18.35 -5.08
N LEU A 146 -9.83 17.27 -4.76
CA LEU A 146 -9.70 16.48 -3.55
C LEU A 146 -8.34 15.77 -3.44
N VAL A 147 -7.62 15.56 -4.56
CA VAL A 147 -6.27 14.96 -4.52
C VAL A 147 -5.32 15.73 -3.62
N LYS A 148 -5.43 17.08 -3.61
CA LYS A 148 -4.58 17.95 -2.76
C LYS A 148 -4.81 17.66 -1.29
N TRP A 149 -6.07 17.49 -0.90
CA TRP A 149 -6.45 17.14 0.47
C TRP A 149 -5.85 15.81 0.88
N VAL A 150 -5.95 14.77 0.04
CA VAL A 150 -5.35 13.45 0.34
C VAL A 150 -3.83 13.54 0.50
N THR A 151 -3.15 14.35 -0.32
CA THR A 151 -1.70 14.55 -0.22
C THR A 151 -1.26 15.36 1.00
N GLU A 152 -2.17 16.18 1.55
CA GLU A 152 -1.95 17.06 2.70
C GLU A 152 -2.35 16.41 4.03
N LEU A 153 -3.10 15.31 4.01
CA LEU A 153 -3.45 14.55 5.20
C LEU A 153 -2.18 14.15 5.98
N PRO A 154 -2.20 14.27 7.32
CA PRO A 154 -1.03 13.96 8.13
C PRO A 154 -0.60 12.52 7.87
N LYS A 155 0.64 12.36 7.38
CA LYS A 155 1.31 11.06 7.16
C LYS A 155 1.45 10.21 8.45
N GLY A 156 0.88 10.66 9.57
CA GLY A 156 0.80 9.98 10.87
C GLY A 156 -0.40 9.03 11.03
N GLY A 157 -1.32 8.95 10.05
CA GLY A 157 -2.29 7.85 9.96
C GLY A 157 -1.59 6.53 9.67
N LYS A 158 -2.14 5.40 10.16
CA LYS A 158 -1.56 4.08 9.89
C LYS A 158 -1.56 3.88 8.37
N VAL A 159 -0.49 3.32 7.80
CA VAL A 159 -0.32 3.12 6.34
C VAL A 159 -1.51 2.39 5.70
N GLY A 160 -2.25 1.58 6.47
CA GLY A 160 -3.49 0.94 6.03
C GLY A 160 -4.69 1.89 5.89
N ASP A 161 -4.79 2.92 6.73
CA ASP A 161 -5.91 3.87 6.77
C ASP A 161 -5.88 4.76 5.52
N SER A 162 -4.69 5.23 5.13
CA SER A 162 -4.52 6.08 3.94
C SER A 162 -4.71 5.31 2.63
N ALA A 163 -4.30 4.04 2.58
CA ALA A 163 -4.49 3.20 1.41
C ALA A 163 -5.96 2.84 1.17
N LEU A 164 -6.68 2.48 2.24
CA LEU A 164 -8.13 2.23 2.18
C LEU A 164 -8.88 3.51 1.82
N PHE A 165 -8.60 4.61 2.51
CA PHE A 165 -9.23 5.90 2.25
C PHE A 165 -9.06 6.34 0.79
N ALA A 166 -7.84 6.31 0.25
CA ALA A 166 -7.59 6.69 -1.14
C ALA A 166 -8.30 5.73 -2.13
N THR A 167 -8.35 4.44 -1.82
CA THR A 167 -9.05 3.42 -2.63
C THR A 167 -10.55 3.69 -2.70
N ARG A 168 -11.18 3.97 -1.55
CA ARG A 168 -12.60 4.31 -1.49
C ARG A 168 -12.90 5.64 -2.15
N LEU A 169 -12.11 6.67 -1.85
CA LEU A 169 -12.32 8.00 -2.43
C LEU A 169 -12.25 7.96 -3.96
N ASN A 170 -11.31 7.20 -4.54
CA ASN A 170 -11.26 7.01 -5.99
C ASN A 170 -12.51 6.33 -6.56
N ALA A 171 -13.03 5.31 -5.88
CA ALA A 171 -14.27 4.66 -6.27
C ALA A 171 -15.45 5.66 -6.26
N TYR A 172 -15.59 6.43 -5.18
CA TYR A 172 -16.63 7.46 -5.06
C TYR A 172 -16.49 8.59 -6.09
N CYS A 173 -15.26 9.01 -6.41
CA CYS A 173 -15.03 9.99 -7.47
C CYS A 173 -15.55 9.49 -8.83
N ASN A 174 -15.48 8.18 -9.11
CA ASN A 174 -16.06 7.56 -10.30
C ASN A 174 -17.59 7.33 -10.21
N GLY A 175 -18.21 7.58 -9.05
CA GLY A 175 -19.62 7.29 -8.81
C GLY A 175 -19.91 5.85 -8.39
N TYR A 176 -18.88 5.07 -8.02
CA TYR A 176 -19.08 3.78 -7.38
C TYR A 176 -19.17 3.92 -5.86
N GLY A 177 -20.09 3.19 -5.27
CA GLY A 177 -20.29 3.12 -3.81
C GLY A 177 -21.41 4.02 -3.30
N SER A 178 -21.93 3.65 -2.14
CA SER A 178 -23.10 4.25 -1.47
C SER A 178 -22.72 4.87 -0.12
N GLU A 179 -23.61 5.67 0.45
CA GLU A 179 -23.46 6.14 1.83
C GLU A 179 -23.28 4.97 2.83
N GLY A 180 -23.99 3.86 2.61
CA GLY A 180 -23.85 2.65 3.41
C GLY A 180 -22.47 2.00 3.31
N ASP A 181 -21.82 2.09 2.15
CA ASP A 181 -20.44 1.60 1.97
C ASP A 181 -19.45 2.43 2.80
N ILE A 182 -19.64 3.75 2.84
CA ILE A 182 -18.82 4.66 3.66
C ILE A 182 -18.97 4.31 5.14
N GLN A 183 -20.20 4.17 5.63
CA GLN A 183 -20.47 3.82 7.02
C GLN A 183 -19.88 2.46 7.41
N ARG A 184 -19.90 1.47 6.50
CA ARG A 184 -19.26 0.16 6.71
C ARG A 184 -17.74 0.29 6.81
N ASP A 185 -17.13 1.06 5.92
CA ASP A 185 -15.67 1.22 5.87
C ASP A 185 -15.12 2.04 7.05
N CYS A 186 -15.98 2.80 7.72
CA CYS A 186 -15.64 3.58 8.90
C CYS A 186 -15.17 2.79 10.11
N VAL A 187 -15.39 1.48 10.11
CA VAL A 187 -14.80 0.58 11.12
C VAL A 187 -13.27 0.50 10.98
N TYR A 188 -12.73 0.80 9.79
CA TYR A 188 -11.32 0.71 9.45
C TYR A 188 -10.64 2.07 9.25
N LEU A 189 -11.40 3.16 9.31
CA LEU A 189 -10.92 4.52 9.09
C LEU A 189 -11.00 5.32 10.40
N SER A 190 -10.22 6.41 10.49
CA SER A 190 -10.43 7.38 11.54
C SER A 190 -11.78 8.10 11.34
N GLU A 191 -12.36 8.60 12.43
CA GLU A 191 -13.60 9.39 12.39
C GLU A 191 -13.50 10.61 11.45
N GLU A 192 -12.32 11.22 11.39
CA GLU A 192 -12.01 12.32 10.48
C GLU A 192 -12.14 11.91 9.00
N TYR A 193 -11.54 10.78 8.61
CA TYR A 193 -11.62 10.27 7.24
C TYR A 193 -13.02 9.84 6.86
N CYS A 194 -13.76 9.27 7.80
CA CYS A 194 -15.16 8.93 7.64
C CYS A 194 -16.05 10.12 7.35
N THR A 195 -15.95 11.14 8.19
CA THR A 195 -16.72 12.38 8.04
C THR A 195 -16.42 13.01 6.69
N PHE A 196 -15.15 13.05 6.31
CA PHE A 196 -14.73 13.57 5.00
C PHE A 196 -15.33 12.78 3.82
N LEU A 197 -15.27 11.45 3.84
CA LEU A 197 -15.87 10.63 2.77
C LEU A 197 -17.38 10.89 2.64
N LEU A 198 -18.09 10.99 3.78
CA LEU A 198 -19.52 11.29 3.80
C LEU A 198 -19.82 12.67 3.22
N ASP A 199 -19.02 13.68 3.57
CA ASP A 199 -19.21 15.05 3.07
C ASP A 199 -18.97 15.14 1.57
N VAL A 200 -17.90 14.53 1.06
CA VAL A 200 -17.63 14.44 -0.39
C VAL A 200 -18.77 13.73 -1.12
N TRP A 201 -19.26 12.61 -0.57
CA TRP A 201 -20.36 11.86 -1.18
C TRP A 201 -21.64 12.71 -1.23
N LYS A 202 -21.99 13.38 -0.13
CA LYS A 202 -23.16 14.28 -0.06
C LYS A 202 -23.05 15.44 -1.04
N GLU A 203 -21.88 16.07 -1.15
CA GLU A 203 -21.66 17.18 -2.09
C GLU A 203 -21.90 16.73 -3.54
N LYS A 204 -21.32 15.59 -3.94
CA LYS A 204 -21.53 15.00 -5.28
C LYS A 204 -22.99 14.64 -5.60
N HIS A 205 -23.77 14.24 -4.61
CA HIS A 205 -25.16 13.79 -4.79
C HIS A 205 -26.21 14.87 -4.47
N ARG A 206 -25.80 16.07 -4.05
CA ARG A 206 -26.72 17.19 -3.81
C ARG A 206 -27.28 17.81 -5.11
N GLU A 207 -26.56 17.64 -6.20
CA GLU A 207 -26.88 18.23 -7.52
C GLU A 207 -27.65 17.27 -8.44
N GLN A 208 -27.94 16.04 -7.98
CA GLN A 208 -28.74 15.03 -8.68
C GLN A 208 -30.15 14.96 -8.08
#